data_AF-A0A7X7VYZ8-F1
#
_entry.id   AF-A0A7X7VYZ8-F1
#
_cell.length_a   1.000
_cell.length_b   1.000
_cell.length_c   1.000
_cell.angle_alpha   90.00
_cell.angle_beta   90.00
_cell.angle_gamma   90.00
#
_symmetry.space_group_name_H-M   'P 1'
#
loop_
_entity.id
_entity.type
_entity.pdbx_description
1 polymer ?
#
loop_
_entity_poly.entity_id
_entity_poly.type
_entity_poly.pdbx_seq_one_letter_code
_entity_poly.pdbx_strand_id
1 'polypeptide(L)'
;MALQDQSGAREKKKARKVLTDNDVKRKAVKLVIAHLKRKLPEYDFSGKQEILDWIDGMEELLAKEEFVMLDYIQMRRSLNDIIERTFDEELRFKLRDSWYSMGKALDKKVRQR
;
A
#
# COMPACT_ATOMS: atom_id res chain seq x y z
N MET A 1 -31.67 23.89 43.43
CA MET A 1 -32.69 23.61 42.42
C MET A 1 -32.00 23.57 41.06
N ALA A 2 -31.97 22.37 40.46
CA ALA A 2 -31.70 21.97 39.07
C ALA A 2 -30.53 22.58 38.22
N LEU A 3 -29.66 21.65 37.81
CA LEU A 3 -28.77 21.56 36.64
C LEU A 3 -29.21 22.30 35.36
N GLN A 4 -28.23 22.73 34.55
CA GLN A 4 -28.05 22.17 33.19
C GLN A 4 -26.66 22.45 32.59
N ASP A 5 -25.90 21.37 32.50
CA ASP A 5 -24.78 21.10 31.60
C ASP A 5 -25.25 21.16 30.12
N GLN A 6 -24.45 21.77 29.24
CA GLN A 6 -24.50 21.47 27.80
C GLN A 6 -23.09 21.39 27.21
N SER A 7 -22.47 20.23 27.40
CA SER A 7 -21.43 19.68 26.54
C SER A 7 -21.93 19.53 25.09
N GLY A 8 -21.57 20.47 24.22
CA GLY A 8 -21.81 20.38 22.78
C GLY A 8 -20.75 19.56 22.05
N ALA A 9 -20.61 18.27 22.39
CA ALA A 9 -19.80 17.35 21.58
C ALA A 9 -20.53 17.08 20.25
N ARG A 10 -20.15 17.79 19.19
CA ARG A 10 -20.59 17.49 17.82
C ARG A 10 -20.03 16.13 17.40
N GLU A 11 -20.77 15.06 17.64
CA GLU A 11 -20.56 13.79 16.95
C GLU A 11 -20.75 14.03 15.45
N LYS A 12 -19.63 14.17 14.74
CA LYS A 12 -19.61 14.08 13.27
C LYS A 12 -20.07 12.66 12.93
N LYS A 13 -21.36 12.49 12.65
CA LYS A 13 -21.91 11.28 12.02
C LYS A 13 -21.02 10.97 10.81
N LYS A 14 -20.16 9.96 10.93
CA LYS A 14 -19.36 9.45 9.81
C LYS A 14 -20.36 8.95 8.78
N ALA A 15 -20.68 9.79 7.80
CA ALA A 15 -21.34 9.36 6.59
C ALA A 15 -20.59 8.12 6.10
N ARG A 16 -21.29 6.99 5.94
CA ARG A 16 -20.67 5.76 5.44
C ARG A 16 -20.05 6.09 4.09
N LYS A 17 -18.71 6.27 4.05
CA LYS A 17 -17.98 6.44 2.78
C LYS A 17 -18.35 5.25 1.91
N VAL A 18 -18.93 5.53 0.75
CA VAL A 18 -19.19 4.51 -0.27
C VAL A 18 -17.83 3.91 -0.62
N LEU A 19 -17.68 2.61 -0.40
CA LEU A 19 -16.44 1.90 -0.73
C LEU A 19 -16.32 1.83 -2.25
N THR A 20 -15.26 2.40 -2.80
CA THR A 20 -14.99 2.39 -4.24
C THR A 20 -14.06 1.24 -4.61
N ASP A 21 -13.99 0.89 -5.90
CA ASP A 21 -13.00 -0.07 -6.41
C ASP A 21 -11.57 0.38 -6.09
N ASN A 22 -11.29 1.68 -6.15
CA ASN A 22 -9.98 2.23 -5.82
C ASN A 22 -9.63 2.03 -4.34
N ASP A 23 -10.60 2.10 -3.43
CA ASP A 23 -10.38 1.79 -2.01
C ASP A 23 -10.01 0.31 -1.82
N VAL A 24 -10.68 -0.60 -2.54
CA VAL A 24 -10.38 -2.03 -2.50
C VAL A 24 -8.99 -2.31 -3.05
N LYS A 25 -8.63 -1.72 -4.19
CA LYS A 25 -7.29 -1.84 -4.80
C LYS A 25 -6.22 -1.29 -3.86
N ARG A 26 -6.39 -0.09 -3.31
CA ARG A 26 -5.47 0.52 -2.33
C ARG A 26 -5.24 -0.42 -1.15
N LYS A 27 -6.32 -0.98 -0.58
CA LYS A 27 -6.21 -1.92 0.55
C LYS A 27 -5.46 -3.19 0.17
N ALA A 28 -5.72 -3.74 -1.02
CA ALA A 28 -4.99 -4.90 -1.51
C ALA A 28 -3.50 -4.61 -1.70
N VAL A 29 -3.14 -3.44 -2.26
CA VAL A 29 -1.74 -3.03 -2.39
C VAL A 29 -1.08 -2.86 -1.02
N LYS A 30 -1.73 -2.22 -0.04
CA LYS A 30 -1.20 -2.11 1.34
C LYS A 30 -0.85 -3.48 1.95
N LEU A 31 -1.69 -4.49 1.71
CA LEU A 31 -1.40 -5.85 2.17
C LEU A 31 -0.17 -6.45 1.47
N VAL A 32 0.00 -6.21 0.17
CA VAL A 32 1.19 -6.66 -0.56
C VAL A 32 2.46 -5.99 -0.01
N ILE A 33 2.42 -4.69 0.29
CA ILE A 33 3.57 -3.98 0.88
C ILE A 33 3.90 -4.52 2.27
N ALA A 34 2.90 -4.76 3.11
CA ALA A 34 3.12 -5.39 4.41
C ALA A 34 3.76 -6.78 4.29
N HIS A 35 3.37 -7.59 3.29
CA HIS A 35 3.98 -8.89 3.03
C HIS A 35 5.40 -8.77 2.48
N LEU A 36 5.66 -7.81 1.59
CA LEU A 36 6.99 -7.53 1.08
C LEU A 36 7.96 -7.20 2.21
N LYS A 37 7.59 -6.26 3.11
CA LYS A 37 8.41 -5.89 4.28
C LYS A 37 8.81 -7.10 5.13
N ARG A 38 7.88 -8.03 5.35
CA ARG A 38 8.13 -9.28 6.11
C ARG A 38 9.02 -10.29 5.38
N LYS A 39 9.11 -10.22 4.05
CA LYS A 39 9.93 -11.14 3.23
C LYS A 39 11.37 -10.65 3.10
N LEU A 40 11.66 -9.39 3.41
CA LEU A 40 13.01 -8.85 3.30
C LEU A 40 13.93 -9.47 4.34
N PRO A 41 15.19 -9.80 3.96
CA PRO A 41 16.18 -10.23 4.93
C PRO A 41 16.45 -9.17 6.01
N GLU A 42 16.66 -9.61 7.25
CA GLU A 42 17.01 -8.70 8.36
C GLU A 42 18.44 -8.16 8.23
N TYR A 43 19.34 -8.99 7.69
CA TYR A 43 20.74 -8.63 7.46
C TYR A 43 20.89 -7.54 6.38
N ASP A 44 22.08 -6.97 6.28
CA ASP A 44 22.38 -5.99 5.24
C ASP A 44 22.66 -6.67 3.90
N PHE A 45 22.11 -6.11 2.81
CA PHE A 45 22.23 -6.69 1.47
C PHE A 45 22.28 -5.60 0.41
N SER A 46 22.89 -5.91 -0.73
CA SER A 46 23.01 -4.97 -1.84
C SER A 46 21.63 -4.53 -2.35
N GLY A 47 21.41 -3.21 -2.42
CA GLY A 47 20.12 -2.64 -2.82
C GLY A 47 19.08 -2.54 -1.70
N LYS A 48 19.43 -2.85 -0.44
CA LYS A 48 18.51 -2.73 0.70
C LYS A 48 17.91 -1.33 0.82
N GLN A 49 18.74 -0.29 0.78
CA GLN A 49 18.26 1.08 0.88
C GLN A 49 17.32 1.44 -0.29
N GLU A 50 17.65 1.05 -1.52
CA GLU A 50 16.79 1.30 -2.69
C GLU A 50 15.39 0.69 -2.52
N ILE A 51 15.30 -0.50 -1.94
CA ILE A 51 14.02 -1.16 -1.67
C ILE A 51 13.27 -0.46 -0.53
N LEU A 52 13.96 -0.06 0.53
CA LEU A 52 13.35 0.65 1.65
C LEU A 52 12.80 2.02 1.20
N ASP A 53 13.58 2.79 0.45
CA ASP A 53 13.16 4.06 -0.13
C ASP A 53 11.94 3.87 -1.05
N TRP A 54 11.95 2.79 -1.84
CA TRP A 54 10.81 2.44 -2.69
C TRP A 54 9.56 2.10 -1.86
N ILE A 55 9.72 1.35 -0.77
CA ILE A 55 8.62 1.00 0.15
C ILE A 55 8.04 2.27 0.77
N ASP A 56 8.88 3.17 1.25
CA ASP A 56 8.45 4.42 1.87
C ASP A 56 7.68 5.28 0.86
N GLY A 57 8.19 5.45 -0.36
CA GLY A 57 7.48 6.18 -1.42
C GLY A 57 6.14 5.54 -1.80
N MET A 58 6.03 4.21 -1.74
CA MET A 58 4.74 3.53 -1.94
C MET A 58 3.79 3.75 -0.76
N GLU A 59 4.28 3.72 0.48
CA GLU A 59 3.49 4.01 1.66
C GLU A 59 2.94 5.45 1.63
N GLU A 60 3.76 6.41 1.21
CA GLU A 60 3.34 7.80 0.98
C GLU A 60 2.24 7.91 -0.08
N LEU A 61 2.39 7.26 -1.23
CA LEU A 61 1.35 7.19 -2.27
C LEU A 61 0.03 6.62 -1.70
N LEU A 62 0.12 5.56 -0.90
CA LEU A 62 -1.03 4.88 -0.30
C LEU A 62 -1.65 5.65 0.88
N ALA A 63 -0.96 6.68 1.38
CA ALA A 63 -1.42 7.59 2.43
C ALA A 63 -2.17 8.82 1.88
N LYS A 64 -1.99 9.16 0.60
CA LYS A 64 -2.74 10.24 -0.08
C LYS A 64 -4.26 10.04 0.09
N GLU A 65 -5.02 11.14 0.07
CA GLU A 65 -6.49 11.07 0.16
C GLU A 65 -7.07 10.24 -0.99
N GLU A 66 -6.61 10.51 -2.22
CA GLU A 66 -6.99 9.79 -3.44
C GLU A 66 -5.91 8.81 -3.91
N PHE A 67 -6.32 7.67 -4.47
CA PHE A 67 -5.38 6.64 -4.94
C PHE A 67 -5.13 6.84 -6.43
N VAL A 68 -4.03 7.52 -6.73
CA VAL A 68 -3.68 7.88 -8.11
C VAL A 68 -3.07 6.66 -8.82
N MET A 69 -3.79 6.14 -9.81
CA MET A 69 -3.38 4.92 -10.53
C MET A 69 -2.11 5.12 -11.34
N LEU A 70 -1.89 6.30 -11.90
CA LEU A 70 -0.69 6.62 -12.68
C LEU A 70 0.57 6.54 -11.81
N ASP A 71 0.56 7.18 -10.64
CA ASP A 71 1.65 7.11 -9.66
C ASP A 71 1.92 5.65 -9.25
N TYR A 72 0.86 4.86 -9.03
CA TYR A 72 1.00 3.43 -8.71
C TYR A 72 1.71 2.65 -9.83
N ILE A 73 1.33 2.90 -11.09
CA ILE A 73 1.94 2.25 -12.25
C ILE A 73 3.44 2.63 -12.33
N GLN A 74 3.78 3.89 -12.07
CA GLN A 74 5.17 4.33 -12.02
C GLN A 74 5.95 3.63 -10.90
N MET A 75 5.41 3.57 -9.68
CA MET A 75 6.03 2.85 -8.58
C MET A 75 6.20 1.35 -8.88
N ARG A 76 5.22 0.71 -9.54
CA ARG A 76 5.35 -0.69 -9.93
C ARG A 76 6.43 -0.91 -10.99
N ARG A 77 6.65 0.06 -11.89
CA ARG A 77 7.75 0.02 -12.86
C ARG A 77 9.10 0.16 -12.15
N SER A 78 9.25 1.12 -11.24
CA SER A 78 10.52 1.31 -10.52
C SER A 78 10.90 0.09 -9.66
N LEU A 79 9.92 -0.63 -9.08
CA LEU A 79 10.21 -1.91 -8.41
C LEU A 79 10.76 -2.95 -9.40
N ASN A 80 10.21 -3.02 -10.61
CA ASN A 80 10.73 -3.92 -11.64
C ASN A 80 12.18 -3.58 -11.98
N ASP A 81 12.52 -2.29 -12.06
CA ASP A 81 13.90 -1.85 -12.33
C ASP A 81 14.86 -2.22 -11.19
N ILE A 82 14.41 -2.20 -9.93
CA ILE A 82 15.18 -2.69 -8.78
C ILE A 82 15.37 -4.22 -8.88
N ILE A 83 14.32 -4.96 -9.24
CA ILE A 83 14.36 -6.43 -9.41
C ILE A 83 15.39 -6.82 -10.47
N GLU A 84 15.41 -6.15 -11.62
CA GLU A 84 16.36 -6.46 -12.70
C GLU A 84 17.82 -6.21 -12.31
N ARG A 85 18.07 -5.30 -11.35
CA ARG A 85 19.41 -4.97 -10.82
C ARG A 85 19.78 -5.79 -9.58
N THR A 86 18.85 -6.55 -9.01
CA THR A 86 19.08 -7.35 -7.80
C THR A 86 19.83 -8.63 -8.15
N PHE A 87 21.10 -8.76 -7.75
CA PHE A 87 21.91 -9.95 -8.09
C PHE A 87 21.48 -11.22 -7.33
N ASP A 88 21.15 -11.08 -6.05
CA ASP A 88 20.69 -12.19 -5.21
C ASP A 88 19.43 -12.83 -5.78
N GLU A 89 19.51 -14.11 -6.14
CA GLU A 89 18.43 -14.83 -6.82
C GLU A 89 17.22 -15.06 -5.91
N GLU A 90 17.46 -15.39 -4.63
CA GLU A 90 16.39 -15.64 -3.67
C GLU A 90 15.61 -14.36 -3.36
N LEU A 91 16.33 -13.25 -3.17
CA LEU A 91 15.72 -11.93 -2.99
C LEU A 91 14.97 -11.51 -4.25
N ARG A 92 15.58 -11.64 -5.43
CA ARG A 92 14.95 -11.32 -6.71
C ARG A 92 13.63 -12.09 -6.90
N PHE A 93 13.60 -13.37 -6.54
CA PHE A 93 12.39 -14.17 -6.56
C PHE A 93 11.29 -13.63 -5.63
N LYS A 94 11.63 -13.32 -4.36
CA LYS A 94 10.68 -12.76 -3.37
C LYS A 94 10.12 -11.40 -3.81
N LEU A 95 10.96 -10.55 -4.41
CA LEU A 95 10.53 -9.26 -4.96
C LEU A 95 9.61 -9.44 -6.17
N ARG A 96 9.96 -10.36 -7.09
CA ARG A 96 9.17 -10.65 -8.29
C ARG A 96 7.80 -11.24 -7.97
N ASP A 97 7.71 -12.11 -6.97
CA ASP A 97 6.44 -12.62 -6.44
C ASP A 97 5.55 -11.47 -5.89
N SER A 98 6.15 -10.54 -5.16
CA SER A 98 5.45 -9.35 -4.64
C SER A 98 4.99 -8.44 -5.79
N TRP A 99 5.84 -8.22 -6.81
CA TRP A 99 5.51 -7.44 -8.00
C TRP A 99 4.38 -8.04 -8.84
N TYR A 100 4.30 -9.38 -8.92
CA TYR A 100 3.17 -10.07 -9.53
C TYR A 100 1.88 -9.84 -8.72
N SER A 101 1.95 -10.01 -7.40
CA SER A 101 0.83 -9.79 -6.47
C SER A 101 0.29 -8.35 -6.53
N MET A 102 1.18 -7.37 -6.69
CA MET A 102 0.81 -5.98 -6.98
C MET A 102 -0.04 -5.87 -8.26
N GLY A 103 0.35 -6.52 -9.35
CA GLY A 103 -0.45 -6.54 -10.58
C GLY A 103 -1.86 -7.08 -10.34
N LYS A 104 -1.97 -8.20 -9.63
CA LYS A 104 -3.26 -8.82 -9.27
C LYS A 104 -4.10 -7.98 -8.29
N ALA A 105 -3.48 -7.08 -7.53
CA ALA A 105 -4.21 -6.17 -6.64
C ALA A 105 -5.09 -5.18 -7.43
N LEU A 106 -4.72 -4.84 -8.67
CA LEU A 106 -5.52 -3.97 -9.53
C LEU A 106 -6.76 -4.62 -10.11
N ASP A 107 -6.81 -5.96 -10.15
CA ASP A 107 -7.99 -6.72 -10.58
C ASP A 107 -9.10 -6.70 -9.52
N LYS A 108 -8.83 -6.19 -8.32
CA LYS A 108 -9.79 -6.15 -7.22
C LYS A 108 -10.85 -5.08 -7.47
N LYS A 109 -12.10 -5.46 -7.21
CA LYS A 109 -13.29 -4.61 -7.29
C LYS A 109 -14.20 -4.86 -6.10
N VAL A 110 -15.08 -3.92 -5.82
CA VAL A 110 -16.12 -4.07 -4.80
C VAL A 110 -16.95 -5.30 -5.14
N ARG A 111 -17.14 -6.20 -4.16
CA ARG A 111 -18.05 -7.32 -4.31
C ARG A 111 -19.47 -6.77 -4.29
N GLN A 112 -20.18 -6.89 -5.41
CA GLN A 112 -21.62 -6.72 -5.40
C GLN A 112 -22.21 -7.85 -4.54
N ARG A 113 -23.01 -7.49 -3.54
CA ARG A 113 -23.75 -8.44 -2.69
C ARG A 113 -25.05 -8.84 -3.36
#